data_AF-A0A1E3I944-F1
#
_entry.id   AF-A0A1E3I944-F1
#
_cell.length_a   1.000
_cell.length_b   1.000
_cell.length_c   1.000
_cell.angle_alpha   90.00
_cell.angle_beta   90.00
_cell.angle_gamma   90.00
#
_symmetry.space_group_name_H-M   'P 1'
#
loop_
_entity.id
_entity.type
_entity.pdbx_description
1 polymer ?
#
loop_
_entity_poly.entity_id
_entity_poly.type
_entity_poly.pdbx_seq_one_letter_code
_entity_poly.pdbx_strand_id
1 'polypeptide(L)'
;MFVLLPLIWVTSRPAQIVLATLLIIIDIMRIDLIFLLVRGRIHEYRQRRQERIKGLQAWGFKGWHRMPDVNGGGAVPVVNIEHATKRLGAFFVIVLGEMVIRVEYTAAKGEMGVSHEFGKAALGLMVAWALNYLYMLPSEPSAEYEHALRRSWLTGVLFNFFHWPLSASLVLASAACGKMVANDEVEVGVRWYWGCGVGFAMLFIALLDLTHNDLAPGEARIPRSIRAVLCLAAALSLILFSFGTEHMPSTGILAITVGVTWFTLAVSIYGQLPKPGGVTTQEREQLNRRREEAERRSVEVVEPVGGSGQERERERQGLI
;
A
#
# COMPACT_ATOMS: atom_id res chain seq x y z
N MET A 1 7.60 6.61 -21.45
CA MET A 1 7.97 6.08 -22.80
C MET A 1 8.40 7.13 -23.82
N PHE A 2 7.76 8.31 -23.97
CA PHE A 2 8.22 9.33 -24.95
C PHE A 2 9.62 9.91 -24.70
N VAL A 3 10.16 9.76 -23.49
CA VAL A 3 11.54 10.17 -23.13
C VAL A 3 12.60 9.23 -23.72
N LEU A 4 12.23 8.05 -24.24
CA LEU A 4 13.15 7.07 -24.85
C LEU A 4 13.44 7.34 -26.34
N LEU A 5 12.69 8.26 -26.97
CA LEU A 5 12.83 8.57 -28.40
C LEU A 5 14.23 9.10 -28.80
N PRO A 6 14.93 9.90 -27.97
CA PRO A 6 16.30 10.32 -28.25
C PRO A 6 17.32 9.16 -28.24
N LEU A 7 17.05 8.06 -27.54
CA LEU A 7 17.96 6.91 -27.44
C LEU A 7 18.15 6.20 -28.79
N ILE A 8 17.17 6.33 -29.70
CA ILE A 8 17.20 5.79 -31.06
C ILE A 8 18.28 6.47 -31.91
N TRP A 9 18.64 7.72 -31.59
CA TRP A 9 19.56 8.55 -32.37
C TRP A 9 20.98 8.62 -31.82
N VAL A 10 21.24 8.07 -30.63
CA VAL A 10 22.59 8.02 -30.03
C VAL A 10 23.33 6.79 -30.56
N THR A 11 24.42 6.97 -31.30
CA THR A 11 25.20 5.86 -31.90
C THR A 11 26.31 5.32 -30.98
N SER A 12 26.66 6.06 -29.92
CA SER A 12 27.73 5.69 -28.98
C SER A 12 27.23 4.71 -27.92
N ARG A 13 27.80 3.49 -27.87
CA ARG A 13 27.45 2.45 -26.88
C ARG A 13 27.59 2.92 -25.42
N PRO A 14 28.69 3.60 -25.00
CA PRO A 14 28.80 4.13 -23.64
C PRO A 14 27.70 5.14 -23.31
N ALA A 15 27.35 6.01 -24.25
CA ALA A 15 26.31 7.02 -24.06
C ALA A 15 24.92 6.37 -23.96
N GLN A 16 24.63 5.32 -24.74
CA GLN A 16 23.40 4.54 -24.62
C GLN A 16 23.25 3.88 -23.25
N ILE A 17 24.32 3.28 -22.72
CA ILE A 17 24.30 2.64 -21.39
C ILE A 17 24.04 3.68 -20.30
N VAL A 18 24.80 4.78 -20.28
CA VAL A 18 24.63 5.85 -19.29
C VAL A 18 23.23 6.45 -19.35
N LEU A 19 22.72 6.74 -20.55
CA LEU A 19 21.40 7.32 -20.73
C LEU A 19 20.28 6.34 -20.36
N ALA A 20 20.42 5.05 -20.68
CA ALA A 20 19.48 4.01 -20.28
C ALA A 20 19.44 3.84 -18.75
N THR A 21 20.60 3.82 -18.08
CA THR A 21 20.67 3.75 -16.62
C THR A 21 20.03 4.97 -15.98
N LEU A 22 20.31 6.19 -16.47
CA LEU A 22 19.68 7.41 -15.98
C LEU A 22 18.16 7.40 -16.20
N LEU A 23 17.68 6.89 -17.34
CA LEU A 23 16.25 6.80 -17.61
C LEU A 23 15.54 5.78 -16.72
N ILE A 24 16.18 4.63 -16.48
CA ILE A 24 15.68 3.62 -15.53
C ILE A 24 15.58 4.24 -14.14
N ILE A 25 16.57 5.03 -13.72
CA ILE A 25 16.52 5.76 -12.44
C ILE A 25 15.35 6.75 -12.42
N ILE A 26 15.16 7.53 -13.50
CA ILE A 26 14.05 8.49 -13.61
C ILE A 26 12.67 7.80 -13.55
N ASP A 27 12.53 6.65 -14.22
CA ASP A 27 11.30 5.85 -14.27
C ASP A 27 11.03 5.18 -12.91
N ILE A 28 12.06 4.64 -12.25
CA ILE A 28 11.98 4.05 -10.90
C ILE A 28 11.60 5.12 -9.87
N MET A 29 12.19 6.32 -9.96
CA MET A 29 11.90 7.43 -9.04
C MET A 29 10.52 8.05 -9.27
N ARG A 30 9.81 7.64 -10.32
CA ARG A 30 8.49 8.15 -10.69
C ARG A 30 8.46 9.69 -10.66
N ILE A 31 9.42 10.32 -11.32
CA ILE A 31 9.50 11.79 -11.46
C ILE A 31 8.23 12.36 -12.14
N ASP A 32 7.47 11.51 -12.86
CA ASP A 32 6.12 11.81 -13.34
C ASP A 32 5.17 12.30 -12.24
N LEU A 33 5.30 11.82 -10.99
CA LEU A 33 4.51 12.30 -9.86
C LEU A 33 4.79 13.76 -9.51
N ILE A 34 6.04 14.21 -9.67
CA ILE A 34 6.42 15.62 -9.47
C ILE A 34 5.79 16.47 -10.56
N PHE A 35 5.84 15.99 -11.82
CA PHE A 35 5.20 16.69 -12.93
C PHE A 35 3.68 16.78 -12.76
N LEU A 36 3.04 15.70 -12.28
CA LEU A 36 1.61 15.69 -11.94
C LEU A 36 1.27 16.65 -10.80
N LEU A 37 2.12 16.74 -9.78
CA LEU A 37 1.95 17.71 -8.70
C LEU A 37 2.00 19.15 -9.22
N VAL A 38 3.00 19.48 -10.05
CA VAL A 38 3.13 20.81 -10.67
C VAL A 38 1.90 21.11 -11.54
N ARG A 39 1.49 20.17 -12.39
CA ARG A 39 0.33 20.34 -13.28
C ARG A 39 -0.99 20.47 -12.51
N GLY A 40 -1.17 19.67 -11.46
CA GLY A 40 -2.34 19.74 -10.58
C GLY A 40 -2.45 21.10 -9.88
N ARG A 41 -1.32 21.64 -9.39
CA ARG A 41 -1.28 23.00 -8.80
C ARG A 41 -1.57 24.10 -9.81
N ILE A 42 -1.08 23.97 -11.05
CA ILE A 42 -1.42 24.90 -12.14
C ILE A 42 -2.93 24.87 -12.42
N HIS A 43 -3.55 23.70 -12.40
CA HIS A 43 -4.99 23.56 -12.59
C HIS A 43 -5.79 24.16 -11.43
N GLU A 44 -5.41 23.86 -10.19
CA GLU A 44 -6.00 24.44 -8.98
C GLU A 44 -5.92 25.98 -8.99
N TYR A 45 -4.77 26.53 -9.40
CA TYR A 45 -4.59 27.97 -9.59
C TYR A 45 -5.53 28.55 -10.65
N ARG A 46 -5.73 27.84 -11.78
CA ARG A 46 -6.64 28.28 -12.86
C ARG A 46 -8.11 28.21 -12.43
N GLN A 47 -8.54 27.14 -11.75
CA GLN A 47 -9.90 27.01 -11.22
C GLN A 47 -10.21 28.12 -10.20
N ARG A 48 -9.31 28.38 -9.25
CA ARG A 48 -9.47 29.47 -8.28
C ARG A 48 -9.55 30.84 -8.94
N ARG A 49 -8.83 31.05 -10.07
CA ARG A 49 -8.92 32.28 -10.87
C ARG A 49 -10.27 32.42 -11.57
N GLN A 50 -10.91 31.32 -11.96
CA GLN A 50 -12.24 31.31 -12.57
C GLN A 50 -13.36 31.45 -11.54
N GLU A 51 -13.23 30.86 -10.36
CA GLU A 51 -14.28 30.86 -9.32
C GLU A 51 -14.39 32.16 -8.50
N ARG A 52 -13.43 33.09 -8.59
CA ARG A 52 -13.47 34.43 -7.97
C ARG A 52 -13.98 34.42 -6.50
N ILE A 53 -13.66 33.37 -5.73
CA ILE A 53 -14.09 33.24 -4.34
C ILE A 53 -13.35 34.29 -3.50
N LYS A 54 -14.11 35.28 -3.03
CA LYS A 54 -13.70 36.26 -2.03
C LYS A 54 -13.47 35.53 -0.70
N GLY A 55 -12.22 35.19 -0.41
CA GLY A 55 -11.87 34.62 0.88
C GLY A 55 -10.37 34.41 1.00
N LEU A 56 -9.66 35.42 1.48
CA LEU A 56 -8.23 35.37 1.82
C LEU A 56 -7.89 34.34 2.93
N GLN A 57 -8.88 33.61 3.45
CA GLN A 57 -8.75 32.67 4.57
C GLN A 57 -8.40 31.23 4.15
N ALA A 58 -8.31 30.95 2.84
CA ALA A 58 -7.95 29.62 2.32
C ALA A 58 -6.45 29.47 2.01
N TRP A 59 -5.60 30.42 2.42
CA TRP A 59 -4.15 30.23 2.47
C TRP A 59 -3.76 29.51 3.77
N GLY A 60 -4.39 28.37 4.01
CA GLY A 60 -3.78 27.38 4.87
C GLY A 60 -2.54 26.91 4.13
N PHE A 61 -1.37 27.22 4.66
CA PHE A 61 -0.05 26.64 4.37
C PHE A 61 -0.01 25.10 4.55
N LYS A 62 -1.15 24.41 4.41
CA LYS A 62 -1.37 23.02 4.73
C LYS A 62 -0.93 22.16 3.54
N GLY A 63 0.39 22.03 3.46
CA GLY A 63 1.08 20.89 2.85
C GLY A 63 1.36 21.02 1.36
N TRP A 64 2.49 21.64 1.01
CA TRP A 64 3.08 21.55 -0.34
C TRP A 64 3.30 20.09 -0.79
N HIS A 65 3.37 19.16 0.17
CA HIS A 65 3.53 17.71 -0.04
C HIS A 65 2.23 16.97 -0.37
N ARG A 66 1.04 17.51 -0.06
CA ARG A 66 -0.25 16.85 -0.34
C ARG A 66 -0.65 17.04 -1.80
N MET A 67 -1.18 15.98 -2.42
CA MET A 67 -1.74 16.09 -3.77
C MET A 67 -3.03 16.92 -3.74
N PRO A 68 -3.26 17.82 -4.72
CA PRO A 68 -4.51 18.57 -4.81
C PRO A 68 -5.69 17.64 -5.07
N ASP A 69 -6.76 17.81 -4.29
CA ASP A 69 -8.03 17.12 -4.54
C ASP A 69 -8.81 17.93 -5.58
N VAL A 70 -8.88 17.43 -6.82
CA VAL A 70 -9.58 18.13 -7.90
C VAL A 70 -11.04 17.73 -7.83
N ASN A 71 -11.81 18.46 -7.02
CA ASN A 71 -13.26 18.32 -6.93
C ASN A 71 -13.89 18.47 -8.33
N GLY A 72 -14.72 17.50 -8.74
CA GLY A 72 -15.49 17.55 -9.99
C GLY A 72 -15.23 16.44 -11.00
N GLY A 73 -14.74 15.25 -10.61
CA GLY A 73 -14.59 14.11 -11.53
C GLY A 73 -13.51 14.28 -12.62
N GLY A 74 -12.91 15.48 -12.71
CA GLY A 74 -11.70 15.76 -13.44
C GLY A 74 -10.49 15.29 -12.65
N ALA A 75 -10.36 13.98 -12.47
CA ALA A 75 -9.06 13.39 -12.19
C ALA A 75 -8.09 13.99 -13.20
N VAL A 76 -6.98 14.58 -12.78
CA VAL A 76 -5.88 14.89 -13.70
C VAL A 76 -5.61 13.57 -14.42
N PRO A 77 -5.98 13.42 -15.71
CA PRO A 77 -6.01 12.12 -16.31
C PRO A 77 -4.56 11.76 -16.55
N VAL A 78 -4.09 10.66 -15.94
CA VAL A 78 -3.14 9.70 -16.53
C VAL A 78 -3.04 8.42 -15.67
N VAL A 79 -3.36 8.41 -14.36
CA VAL A 79 -3.29 7.17 -13.55
C VAL A 79 -4.52 7.03 -12.65
N ASN A 80 -5.44 6.12 -12.99
CA ASN A 80 -6.43 5.63 -12.04
C ASN A 80 -5.67 4.94 -10.89
N ILE A 81 -5.63 5.58 -9.72
CA ILE A 81 -4.86 5.14 -8.55
C ILE A 81 -5.27 3.72 -8.15
N GLU A 82 -6.57 3.43 -8.15
CA GLU A 82 -7.09 2.09 -7.84
C GLU A 82 -6.58 1.04 -8.82
N HIS A 83 -6.49 1.40 -10.11
CA HIS A 83 -5.90 0.50 -11.10
C HIS A 83 -4.39 0.35 -10.92
N ALA A 84 -3.67 1.41 -10.54
CA ALA A 84 -2.23 1.32 -10.29
C ALA A 84 -1.93 0.42 -9.08
N THR A 85 -2.66 0.59 -7.98
CA THR A 85 -2.55 -0.26 -6.79
C THR A 85 -2.92 -1.71 -7.12
N LYS A 86 -4.01 -1.94 -7.88
CA LYS A 86 -4.39 -3.28 -8.34
C LYS A 86 -3.31 -3.95 -9.19
N ARG A 87 -2.64 -3.21 -10.08
CA ARG A 87 -1.54 -3.76 -10.90
C ARG A 87 -0.32 -4.13 -10.06
N LEU A 88 0.08 -3.29 -9.10
CA LEU A 88 1.20 -3.57 -8.20
C LEU A 88 0.89 -4.78 -7.30
N GLY A 89 -0.33 -4.86 -6.77
CA GLY A 89 -0.79 -6.02 -6.01
C GLY A 89 -0.81 -7.31 -6.84
N ALA A 90 -1.30 -7.25 -8.09
CA ALA A 90 -1.27 -8.39 -9.00
C ALA A 90 0.16 -8.84 -9.31
N PHE A 91 1.08 -7.90 -9.54
CA PHE A 91 2.50 -8.20 -9.76
C PHE A 91 3.13 -8.88 -8.54
N PHE A 92 2.88 -8.37 -7.33
CA PHE A 92 3.32 -9.00 -6.09
C PHE A 92 2.84 -10.46 -5.98
N VAL A 93 1.54 -10.71 -6.24
CA VAL A 93 0.97 -12.07 -6.17
C VAL A 93 1.60 -13.00 -7.21
N ILE A 94 1.91 -12.50 -8.41
CA ILE A 94 2.60 -13.29 -9.45
C ILE A 94 4.02 -13.69 -8.99
N VAL A 95 4.78 -12.73 -8.45
CA VAL A 95 6.14 -13.01 -7.94
C VAL A 95 6.09 -13.97 -6.76
N LEU A 96 5.13 -13.80 -5.85
CA LEU A 96 4.89 -14.73 -4.75
C LEU A 96 4.44 -16.12 -5.25
N GLY A 97 3.73 -16.17 -6.38
CA GLY A 97 3.35 -17.41 -7.06
C GLY A 97 4.55 -18.24 -7.50
N GLU A 98 5.70 -17.62 -7.79
CA GLU A 98 6.94 -18.34 -8.05
C GLU A 98 7.35 -19.19 -6.84
N MET A 99 7.21 -18.66 -5.62
CA MET A 99 7.49 -19.39 -4.39
C MET A 99 6.52 -20.57 -4.21
N VAL A 100 5.24 -20.39 -4.52
CA VAL A 100 4.23 -21.47 -4.45
C VAL A 100 4.53 -22.58 -5.45
N ILE A 101 5.01 -22.26 -6.66
CA ILE A 101 5.41 -23.26 -7.66
C ILE A 101 6.66 -24.03 -7.19
N ARG A 102 7.62 -23.34 -6.55
CA ARG A 102 8.85 -23.96 -6.02
C ARG A 102 8.64 -24.89 -4.83
N VAL A 103 7.44 -24.88 -4.23
CA VAL A 103 7.02 -25.79 -3.16
C VAL A 103 6.64 -27.19 -3.72
N GLU A 104 6.81 -27.42 -5.02
CA GLU A 104 6.64 -28.73 -5.65
C GLU A 104 7.42 -29.84 -4.92
N TYR A 105 6.73 -30.96 -4.67
CA TYR A 105 7.30 -32.17 -4.11
C TYR A 105 7.39 -33.23 -5.20
N THR A 106 8.46 -34.01 -5.21
CA THR A 106 8.64 -35.12 -6.15
C THR A 106 8.40 -36.44 -5.43
N ALA A 107 7.29 -37.11 -5.70
CA ALA A 107 7.01 -38.41 -5.13
C ALA A 107 8.02 -39.47 -5.65
N ALA A 108 8.79 -40.07 -4.75
CA ALA A 108 9.66 -41.19 -5.08
C ALA A 108 8.86 -42.51 -5.17
N LYS A 109 9.30 -43.42 -6.03
CA LYS A 109 8.64 -44.71 -6.25
C LYS A 109 8.69 -45.56 -4.97
N GLY A 110 7.53 -45.80 -4.36
CA GLY A 110 7.40 -46.61 -3.14
C GLY A 110 7.11 -45.79 -1.88
N GLU A 111 7.16 -44.45 -1.95
CA GLU A 111 6.71 -43.58 -0.87
C GLU A 111 5.21 -43.32 -1.01
N MET A 112 4.41 -43.91 -0.12
CA MET A 112 2.98 -43.61 0.02
C MET A 112 2.74 -43.00 1.40
N GLY A 113 2.21 -41.77 1.45
CA GLY A 113 1.82 -41.11 2.70
C GLY A 113 2.44 -39.72 2.91
N VAL A 114 2.36 -39.23 4.14
CA VAL A 114 2.93 -37.94 4.57
C VAL A 114 4.45 -38.08 4.69
N SER A 115 5.17 -37.67 3.64
CA SER A 115 6.64 -37.65 3.65
C SER A 115 7.18 -36.40 4.35
N HIS A 116 8.47 -36.44 4.70
CA HIS A 116 9.16 -35.28 5.25
C HIS A 116 9.20 -34.11 4.24
N GLU A 117 9.36 -34.41 2.95
CA GLU A 117 9.27 -33.45 1.85
C GLU A 117 7.89 -32.80 1.76
N PHE A 118 6.82 -33.58 1.90
CA PHE A 118 5.45 -33.05 1.94
C PHE A 118 5.26 -32.07 3.11
N GLY A 119 5.79 -32.39 4.29
CA GLY A 119 5.76 -31.49 5.45
C GLY A 119 6.49 -30.17 5.18
N LYS A 120 7.70 -30.22 4.60
CA LYS A 120 8.45 -29.03 4.20
C LYS A 120 7.72 -28.20 3.15
N ALA A 121 7.10 -28.86 2.17
CA ALA A 121 6.28 -28.20 1.18
C ALA A 121 5.09 -27.46 1.82
N ALA A 122 4.36 -28.12 2.72
CA ALA A 122 3.25 -27.51 3.44
C ALA A 122 3.71 -26.28 4.25
N LEU A 123 4.86 -26.36 4.93
CA LEU A 123 5.44 -25.22 5.66
C LEU A 123 5.80 -24.06 4.72
N GLY A 124 6.40 -24.35 3.56
CA GLY A 124 6.68 -23.34 2.53
C GLY A 124 5.42 -22.64 2.03
N LEU A 125 4.34 -23.41 1.77
CA LEU A 125 3.04 -22.87 1.39
C LEU A 125 2.42 -22.01 2.50
N MET A 126 2.54 -22.41 3.75
CA MET A 126 2.08 -21.64 4.91
C MET A 126 2.79 -20.28 5.01
N VAL A 127 4.09 -20.20 4.72
CA VAL A 127 4.81 -18.93 4.66
C VAL A 127 4.32 -18.06 3.51
N ALA A 128 4.17 -18.64 2.30
CA ALA A 128 3.67 -17.90 1.14
C ALA A 128 2.27 -17.33 1.40
N TRP A 129 1.38 -18.11 2.01
CA TRP A 129 0.06 -17.66 2.42
C TRP A 129 0.12 -16.50 3.42
N ALA A 130 0.97 -16.61 4.45
CA ALA A 130 1.11 -15.58 5.46
C ALA A 130 1.63 -14.25 4.87
N LEU A 131 2.61 -14.30 3.97
CA LEU A 131 3.12 -13.12 3.27
C LEU A 131 2.06 -12.48 2.37
N ASN A 132 1.28 -13.28 1.64
CA ASN A 132 0.18 -12.77 0.82
C ASN A 132 -0.84 -12.02 1.69
N TYR A 133 -1.25 -12.65 2.79
CA TYR A 133 -2.26 -12.08 3.67
C TYR A 133 -1.75 -10.81 4.35
N LEU A 134 -0.51 -10.81 4.86
CA LEU A 134 0.12 -9.62 5.45
C LEU A 134 0.19 -8.45 4.47
N TYR A 135 0.46 -8.72 3.18
CA TYR A 135 0.47 -7.70 2.13
C TYR A 135 -0.93 -7.14 1.84
N MET A 136 -1.96 -7.99 1.79
CA MET A 136 -3.34 -7.58 1.47
C MET A 136 -4.09 -6.96 2.66
N LEU A 137 -3.67 -7.28 3.88
CA LEU A 137 -4.32 -6.86 5.14
C LEU A 137 -4.64 -5.36 5.23
N PRO A 138 -3.77 -4.42 4.77
CA PRO A 138 -4.10 -3.00 4.79
C PRO A 138 -5.25 -2.62 3.86
N SER A 139 -5.49 -3.39 2.80
CA SER A 139 -6.51 -3.11 1.78
C SER A 139 -7.91 -3.62 2.11
N GLU A 140 -8.06 -4.31 3.24
CA GLU A 140 -9.33 -4.89 3.67
C GLU A 140 -10.35 -3.82 4.12
N PRO A 141 -11.66 -4.01 3.87
CA PRO A 141 -12.71 -3.01 4.11
C PRO A 141 -12.87 -2.55 5.55
N SER A 142 -12.34 -3.31 6.51
CA SER A 142 -12.45 -3.01 7.95
C SER A 142 -11.53 -1.86 8.40
N ALA A 143 -10.57 -1.44 7.57
CA ALA A 143 -9.67 -0.34 7.85
C ALA A 143 -10.01 0.85 6.94
N GLU A 144 -10.55 1.93 7.48
CA GLU A 144 -10.57 3.21 6.77
C GLU A 144 -9.14 3.76 6.70
N TYR A 145 -8.52 3.70 5.52
CA TYR A 145 -7.17 4.22 5.32
C TYR A 145 -7.05 5.07 4.05
N GLU A 146 -6.17 6.06 4.10
CA GLU A 146 -5.79 6.86 2.94
C GLU A 146 -4.60 6.19 2.24
N HIS A 147 -4.76 5.86 0.96
CA HIS A 147 -3.68 5.21 0.21
C HIS A 147 -2.45 6.12 0.06
N ALA A 148 -1.26 5.52 0.10
CA ALA A 148 0.02 6.24 0.04
C ALA A 148 0.16 7.13 -1.21
N LEU A 149 -0.40 6.68 -2.34
CA LEU A 149 -0.45 7.44 -3.60
C LEU A 149 -1.36 8.67 -3.54
N ARG A 150 -2.35 8.73 -2.64
CA ARG A 150 -3.24 9.89 -2.45
C ARG A 150 -2.68 10.88 -1.43
N ARG A 151 -2.07 10.37 -0.36
CA ARG A 151 -1.58 11.17 0.78
C ARG A 151 -0.54 12.22 0.40
N SER A 152 0.52 11.82 -0.31
CA SER A 152 1.60 12.72 -0.72
C SER A 152 2.39 12.16 -1.90
N TRP A 153 3.04 13.05 -2.65
CA TRP A 153 3.91 12.61 -3.75
C TRP A 153 5.08 11.77 -3.25
N LEU A 154 5.65 12.11 -2.09
CA LEU A 154 6.78 11.38 -1.49
C LEU A 154 6.38 9.97 -1.06
N THR A 155 5.24 9.83 -0.38
CA THR A 155 4.71 8.50 -0.02
C THR A 155 4.34 7.69 -1.24
N GLY A 156 3.88 8.33 -2.33
CA GLY A 156 3.68 7.66 -3.61
C GLY A 156 4.97 7.17 -4.27
N VAL A 157 6.05 7.95 -4.24
CA VAL A 157 7.38 7.53 -4.73
C VAL A 157 7.91 6.37 -3.89
N LEU A 158 7.90 6.50 -2.56
CA LEU A 158 8.35 5.44 -1.65
C LEU A 158 7.53 4.15 -1.81
N PHE A 159 6.21 4.27 -1.97
CA PHE A 159 5.34 3.12 -2.21
C PHE A 159 5.75 2.35 -3.47
N ASN A 160 5.97 3.03 -4.61
CA ASN A 160 6.44 2.38 -5.83
C ASN A 160 7.86 1.82 -5.66
N PHE A 161 8.76 2.60 -5.05
CA PHE A 161 10.15 2.21 -4.85
C PHE A 161 10.27 0.93 -4.03
N PHE A 162 9.55 0.82 -2.90
CA PHE A 162 9.62 -0.35 -2.01
C PHE A 162 9.00 -1.62 -2.59
N HIS A 163 8.16 -1.56 -3.64
CA HIS A 163 7.68 -2.76 -4.31
C HIS A 163 8.80 -3.51 -5.06
N TRP A 164 9.79 -2.80 -5.58
CA TRP A 164 10.92 -3.43 -6.29
C TRP A 164 11.79 -4.33 -5.38
N PRO A 165 12.35 -3.83 -4.25
CA PRO A 165 13.12 -4.66 -3.35
C PRO A 165 12.24 -5.69 -2.64
N LEU A 166 10.94 -5.42 -2.43
CA LEU A 166 9.98 -6.43 -1.98
C LEU A 166 9.93 -7.61 -2.97
N SER A 167 9.70 -7.36 -4.26
CA SER A 167 9.69 -8.41 -5.28
C SER A 167 11.04 -9.13 -5.38
N ALA A 168 12.16 -8.40 -5.33
CA ALA A 168 13.49 -9.03 -5.35
C ALA A 168 13.71 -9.98 -4.15
N SER A 169 13.25 -9.58 -2.95
CA SER A 169 13.36 -10.41 -1.75
C SER A 169 12.49 -11.67 -1.83
N LEU A 170 11.31 -11.59 -2.46
CA LEU A 170 10.46 -12.74 -2.71
C LEU A 170 11.06 -13.73 -3.73
N VAL A 171 11.67 -13.24 -4.81
CA VAL A 171 12.39 -14.10 -5.77
C VAL A 171 13.53 -14.83 -5.06
N LEU A 172 14.25 -14.13 -4.18
CA LEU A 172 15.33 -14.73 -3.38
C LEU A 172 14.79 -15.82 -2.43
N ALA A 173 13.70 -15.54 -1.72
CA ALA A 173 13.03 -16.51 -0.85
C ALA A 173 12.52 -17.73 -1.65
N SER A 174 11.92 -17.50 -2.81
CA SER A 174 11.41 -18.52 -3.73
C SER A 174 12.51 -19.48 -4.18
N ALA A 175 13.65 -18.94 -4.63
CA ALA A 175 14.80 -19.74 -5.08
C ALA A 175 15.38 -20.60 -3.94
N ALA A 176 15.42 -20.08 -2.72
CA ALA A 176 15.85 -20.83 -1.54
C ALA A 176 14.81 -21.89 -1.12
N CYS A 177 13.52 -21.57 -1.21
CA CYS A 177 12.42 -22.45 -0.82
C CYS A 177 12.50 -23.82 -1.50
N GLY A 178 12.65 -23.84 -2.83
CA GLY A 178 12.71 -25.11 -3.57
C GLY A 178 13.87 -26.00 -3.14
N LYS A 179 15.04 -25.41 -2.84
CA LYS A 179 16.19 -26.17 -2.34
C LYS A 179 15.95 -26.71 -0.92
N MET A 180 15.28 -25.94 -0.06
CA MET A 180 14.92 -26.35 1.29
C MET A 180 13.86 -27.44 1.33
N VAL A 181 12.88 -27.41 0.42
CA VAL A 181 11.86 -28.46 0.30
C VAL A 181 12.50 -29.75 -0.21
N ALA A 182 13.38 -29.67 -1.21
CA ALA A 182 14.02 -30.85 -1.80
C ALA A 182 15.07 -31.53 -0.91
N ASN A 183 15.73 -30.80 0.01
CA ASN A 183 16.85 -31.34 0.78
C ASN A 183 16.65 -31.13 2.29
N ASP A 184 17.09 -32.10 3.10
CA ASP A 184 17.04 -31.98 4.58
C ASP A 184 18.19 -31.14 5.11
N GLU A 185 19.37 -31.28 4.50
CA GLU A 185 20.53 -30.44 4.73
C GLU A 185 20.76 -29.56 3.51
N VAL A 186 20.72 -28.25 3.72
CA VAL A 186 21.00 -27.25 2.68
C VAL A 186 22.26 -26.47 3.01
N GLU A 187 22.95 -25.97 1.99
CA GLU A 187 24.10 -25.09 2.18
C GLU A 187 23.73 -23.84 3.00
N VAL A 188 24.68 -23.34 3.80
CA VAL A 188 24.51 -22.14 4.64
C VAL A 188 23.99 -20.95 3.82
N GLY A 189 24.48 -20.78 2.59
CA GLY A 189 24.01 -19.72 1.68
C GLY A 189 22.51 -19.82 1.35
N VAL A 190 21.96 -21.02 1.21
CA VAL A 190 20.53 -21.23 0.95
C VAL A 190 19.69 -20.84 2.17
N ARG A 191 20.14 -21.19 3.38
CA ARG A 191 19.48 -20.81 4.65
C ARG A 191 19.46 -19.30 4.82
N TRP A 192 20.60 -18.66 4.53
CA TRP A 192 20.74 -17.20 4.53
C TRP A 192 19.77 -16.53 3.56
N TYR A 193 19.73 -16.99 2.31
CA TYR A 193 18.82 -16.44 1.31
C TYR A 193 17.34 -16.65 1.64
N TRP A 194 16.99 -17.76 2.29
CA TRP A 194 15.63 -17.98 2.79
C TRP A 194 15.24 -16.95 3.85
N GLY A 195 15.98 -16.87 4.97
CA GLY A 195 15.58 -15.99 6.06
C GLY A 195 15.75 -14.51 5.74
N CYS A 196 16.76 -14.13 4.95
CA CYS A 196 16.84 -12.77 4.40
C CYS A 196 15.72 -12.49 3.40
N GLY A 197 15.42 -13.41 2.48
CA GLY A 197 14.35 -13.21 1.51
C GLY A 197 13.00 -12.96 2.19
N VAL A 198 12.60 -13.85 3.11
CA VAL A 198 11.34 -13.71 3.87
C VAL A 198 11.38 -12.51 4.81
N GLY A 199 12.50 -12.29 5.51
CA GLY A 199 12.67 -11.17 6.43
C GLY A 199 12.62 -9.81 5.73
N PHE A 200 13.31 -9.63 4.61
CA PHE A 200 13.22 -8.41 3.80
C PHE A 200 11.82 -8.24 3.19
N ALA A 201 11.15 -9.33 2.79
CA ALA A 201 9.77 -9.22 2.31
C ALA A 201 8.86 -8.66 3.42
N MET A 202 8.96 -9.16 4.65
CA MET A 202 8.22 -8.61 5.79
C MET A 202 8.62 -7.17 6.12
N LEU A 203 9.91 -6.84 6.05
CA LEU A 203 10.40 -5.48 6.25
C LEU A 203 9.73 -4.51 5.27
N PHE A 204 9.74 -4.82 3.98
CA PHE A 204 9.15 -3.95 2.97
C PHE A 204 7.63 -3.93 3.03
N ILE A 205 6.96 -5.03 3.39
CA ILE A 205 5.51 -5.02 3.69
C ILE A 205 5.22 -4.04 4.83
N ALA A 206 5.99 -4.06 5.92
CA ALA A 206 5.83 -3.12 7.03
C ALA A 206 6.11 -1.66 6.63
N LEU A 207 7.15 -1.41 5.84
CA LEU A 207 7.45 -0.07 5.33
C LEU A 207 6.34 0.44 4.41
N LEU A 208 5.80 -0.41 3.53
CA LEU A 208 4.64 -0.08 2.70
C LEU A 208 3.43 0.23 3.58
N ASP A 209 3.17 -0.55 4.62
CA ASP A 209 2.08 -0.30 5.56
C ASP A 209 2.20 1.09 6.21
N LEU A 210 3.40 1.49 6.63
CA LEU A 210 3.69 2.79 7.23
C LEU A 210 3.52 3.99 6.28
N THR A 211 3.57 3.77 4.96
CA THR A 211 3.35 4.86 3.98
C THR A 211 1.89 5.33 3.94
N HIS A 212 0.96 4.47 4.33
CA HIS A 212 -0.48 4.75 4.37
C HIS A 212 -0.85 5.64 5.56
N ASN A 213 -1.98 6.35 5.45
CA ASN A 213 -2.54 7.11 6.57
C ASN A 213 -3.72 6.35 7.16
N ASP A 214 -3.87 6.37 8.49
CA ASP A 214 -5.04 5.82 9.17
C ASP A 214 -6.10 6.93 9.29
N LEU A 215 -7.28 6.72 8.72
CA LEU A 215 -8.37 7.72 8.74
C LEU A 215 -9.25 7.56 9.99
N ALA A 216 -9.24 6.38 10.62
CA ALA A 216 -10.00 6.07 11.83
C ALA A 216 -9.08 5.69 13.01
N PRO A 217 -8.18 6.59 13.45
CA PRO A 217 -7.25 6.29 14.52
C PRO A 217 -8.01 5.98 15.82
N GLY A 218 -7.85 4.76 16.33
CA GLY A 218 -8.38 4.33 17.62
C GLY A 218 -9.53 3.33 17.56
N GLU A 219 -10.05 3.00 16.38
CA GLU A 219 -11.09 1.96 16.22
C GLU A 219 -10.52 0.54 16.23
N ALA A 220 -9.33 0.38 15.66
CA ALA A 220 -8.57 -0.86 15.70
C ALA A 220 -8.16 -1.20 17.15
N ARG A 221 -8.28 -2.47 17.53
CA ARG A 221 -7.87 -2.96 18.85
C ARG A 221 -6.39 -2.69 19.15
N ILE A 222 -5.51 -2.87 18.16
CA ILE A 222 -4.09 -2.52 18.24
C ILE A 222 -3.81 -1.45 17.19
N PRO A 223 -3.21 -0.29 17.57
CA PRO A 223 -2.90 0.76 16.61
C PRO A 223 -1.93 0.27 15.53
N ARG A 224 -2.09 0.80 14.32
CA ARG A 224 -1.31 0.41 13.14
C ARG A 224 0.20 0.52 13.35
N SER A 225 0.67 1.58 14.01
CA SER A 225 2.09 1.78 14.30
C SER A 225 2.68 0.66 15.14
N ILE A 226 1.97 0.17 16.16
CA ILE A 226 2.43 -0.95 16.99
C ILE A 226 2.50 -2.23 16.16
N ARG A 227 1.49 -2.50 15.32
CA ARG A 227 1.51 -3.67 14.41
C ARG A 227 2.69 -3.60 13.43
N ALA A 228 2.96 -2.44 12.88
CA ALA A 228 4.11 -2.22 11.99
C ALA A 228 5.45 -2.44 12.73
N VAL A 229 5.61 -1.95 13.96
CA VAL A 229 6.81 -2.20 14.78
C VAL A 229 6.99 -3.69 15.07
N LEU A 230 5.92 -4.41 15.41
CA LEU A 230 5.98 -5.86 15.61
C LEU A 230 6.39 -6.59 14.32
N CYS A 231 5.87 -6.16 13.17
CA CYS A 231 6.27 -6.70 11.88
C CYS A 231 7.74 -6.42 11.55
N LEU A 232 8.24 -5.21 11.85
CA LEU A 232 9.67 -4.87 11.70
C LEU A 232 10.57 -5.70 12.62
N ALA A 233 10.14 -5.94 13.86
CA ALA A 233 10.86 -6.80 14.80
C ALA A 233 10.90 -8.25 14.33
N ALA A 234 9.78 -8.77 13.80
CA ALA A 234 9.71 -10.10 13.19
C ALA A 234 10.55 -10.22 11.91
N ALA A 235 10.58 -9.18 11.08
CA ALA A 235 11.44 -9.11 9.90
C ALA A 235 12.92 -9.19 10.30
N LEU A 236 13.33 -8.39 11.28
CA LEU A 236 14.70 -8.37 11.79
C LEU A 236 15.07 -9.72 12.44
N SER A 237 14.16 -10.34 13.18
CA SER A 237 14.40 -11.64 13.78
C SER A 237 14.66 -12.71 12.73
N LEU A 238 13.93 -12.74 11.60
CA LEU A 238 14.16 -13.68 10.50
C LEU A 238 15.49 -13.45 9.76
N ILE A 239 15.87 -12.18 9.57
CA ILE A 239 17.17 -11.82 8.97
C ILE A 239 18.31 -12.32 9.86
N LEU A 240 18.25 -12.05 11.17
CA LEU A 240 19.29 -12.42 12.12
C LEU A 240 19.30 -13.91 12.45
N PHE A 241 18.13 -14.55 12.49
CA PHE A 241 17.97 -15.98 12.77
C PHE A 241 18.79 -16.84 11.83
N SER A 242 18.91 -16.44 10.56
CA SER A 242 19.64 -17.18 9.55
C SER A 242 21.12 -17.43 9.91
N PHE A 243 21.75 -16.56 10.70
CA PHE A 243 23.14 -16.73 11.14
C PHE A 243 23.33 -17.87 12.15
N GLY A 244 22.29 -18.25 12.90
CA GLY A 244 22.38 -19.26 13.98
C GLY A 244 21.97 -20.68 13.58
N THR A 245 21.71 -20.95 12.30
CA THR A 245 21.04 -22.18 11.83
C THR A 245 21.99 -23.23 11.24
N GLU A 246 23.28 -23.18 11.56
CA GLU A 246 24.30 -24.07 10.97
C GLU A 246 24.03 -25.57 11.18
N HIS A 247 23.45 -25.93 12.33
CA HIS A 247 23.17 -27.32 12.71
C HIS A 247 21.70 -27.73 12.58
N MET A 248 20.83 -26.84 12.07
CA MET A 248 19.39 -27.09 12.04
C MET A 248 18.96 -27.71 10.71
N PRO A 249 18.14 -28.78 10.71
CA PRO A 249 17.56 -29.31 9.48
C PRO A 249 16.63 -28.29 8.82
N SER A 250 16.48 -28.36 7.50
CA SER A 250 15.66 -27.43 6.71
C SER A 250 14.22 -27.33 7.22
N THR A 251 13.64 -28.43 7.69
CA THR A 251 12.31 -28.47 8.33
C THR A 251 12.21 -27.57 9.55
N GLY A 252 13.23 -27.56 10.41
CA GLY A 252 13.26 -26.70 11.60
C GLY A 252 13.27 -25.22 11.24
N ILE A 253 14.06 -24.87 10.21
CA ILE A 253 14.18 -23.50 9.70
C ILE A 253 12.83 -23.04 9.10
N LEU A 254 12.19 -23.89 8.29
CA LEU A 254 10.87 -23.62 7.72
C LEU A 254 9.80 -23.48 8.82
N ALA A 255 9.80 -24.38 9.82
CA ALA A 255 8.84 -24.35 10.92
C ALA A 255 8.97 -23.07 11.78
N ILE A 256 10.20 -22.64 12.08
CA ILE A 256 10.42 -21.37 12.79
C ILE A 256 9.95 -20.18 11.96
N THR A 257 10.21 -20.20 10.65
CA THR A 257 9.75 -19.15 9.74
C THR A 257 8.23 -19.07 9.69
N VAL A 258 7.54 -20.22 9.65
CA VAL A 258 6.09 -20.31 9.77
C VAL A 258 5.64 -19.73 11.11
N GLY A 259 6.26 -20.14 12.22
CA GLY A 259 5.92 -19.64 13.55
C GLY A 259 5.96 -18.11 13.65
N VAL A 260 7.03 -17.49 13.15
CA VAL A 260 7.20 -16.02 13.17
C VAL A 260 6.21 -15.32 12.23
N THR A 261 6.05 -15.80 11.01
CA THR A 261 5.14 -15.19 10.03
C THR A 261 3.67 -15.32 10.45
N TRP A 262 3.26 -16.49 10.94
CA TRP A 262 1.90 -16.73 11.42
C TRP A 262 1.59 -16.02 12.73
N PHE A 263 2.55 -15.94 13.66
CA PHE A 263 2.37 -15.12 14.85
C PHE A 263 2.13 -13.65 14.49
N THR A 264 2.94 -13.10 13.58
CA THR A 264 2.79 -11.72 13.09
C THR A 264 1.44 -11.52 12.40
N LEU A 265 1.02 -12.48 11.59
CA LEU A 265 -0.29 -12.47 10.93
C LEU A 265 -1.44 -12.49 11.94
N ALA A 266 -1.41 -13.41 12.91
CA ALA A 266 -2.45 -13.55 13.93
C ALA A 266 -2.60 -12.28 14.77
N VAL A 267 -1.48 -11.68 15.21
CA VAL A 267 -1.48 -10.40 15.93
C VAL A 267 -2.02 -9.28 15.04
N SER A 268 -1.66 -9.28 13.75
CA SER A 268 -2.10 -8.23 12.82
C SER A 268 -3.59 -8.29 12.53
N ILE A 269 -4.15 -9.49 12.35
CA ILE A 269 -5.59 -9.75 12.20
C ILE A 269 -6.31 -9.36 13.49
N TYR A 270 -5.86 -9.89 14.64
CA TYR A 270 -6.49 -9.60 15.93
C TYR A 270 -6.48 -8.10 16.25
N GLY A 271 -5.39 -7.42 15.91
CA GLY A 271 -5.25 -5.99 16.11
C GLY A 271 -6.15 -5.13 15.22
N GLN A 272 -6.56 -5.65 14.06
CA GLN A 272 -7.47 -4.99 13.12
C GLN A 272 -8.94 -5.15 13.50
N LEU A 273 -9.27 -6.08 14.40
CA LEU A 273 -10.63 -6.24 14.88
C LEU A 273 -11.12 -4.94 15.57
N PRO A 274 -12.41 -4.59 15.39
CA PRO A 274 -13.00 -3.46 16.08
C PRO A 274 -12.90 -3.62 17.59
N LYS A 275 -12.67 -2.52 18.32
CA LYS A 275 -12.78 -2.53 19.77
C LYS A 275 -14.21 -2.89 20.20
N PRO A 276 -14.39 -3.76 21.21
CA PRO A 276 -15.71 -4.05 21.76
C PRO A 276 -16.33 -2.77 22.33
N GLY A 277 -17.54 -2.42 21.88
CA GLY A 277 -18.25 -1.19 22.25
C GLY A 277 -17.89 0.05 21.42
N GLY A 278 -17.07 -0.08 20.38
CA GLY A 278 -16.87 0.98 19.39
C GLY A 278 -18.12 1.18 18.52
N VAL A 279 -18.41 2.43 18.16
CA VAL A 279 -19.47 2.77 17.20
C VAL A 279 -19.15 2.08 15.89
N THR A 280 -20.03 1.20 15.42
CA THR A 280 -19.84 0.49 14.15
C THR A 280 -19.80 1.49 12.99
N THR A 281 -19.12 1.15 11.90
CA THR A 281 -19.07 1.99 10.68
C THR A 281 -20.49 2.36 10.20
N GLN A 282 -21.45 1.44 10.35
CA GLN A 282 -22.87 1.71 10.07
C GLN A 282 -23.50 2.74 11.00
N GLU A 283 -23.28 2.64 12.32
CA GLU A 283 -23.78 3.62 13.27
C GLU A 283 -23.15 5.01 13.05
N ARG A 284 -21.87 5.05 12.64
CA ARG A 284 -21.19 6.30 12.25
C ARG A 284 -21.76 6.91 10.97
N GLU A 285 -21.99 6.12 9.94
CA GLU A 285 -22.67 6.59 8.73
C GLU A 285 -24.06 7.14 9.05
N GLN A 286 -24.82 6.45 9.90
CA GLN A 286 -26.12 6.93 10.35
C GLN A 286 -26.00 8.23 11.17
N LEU A 287 -25.00 8.35 12.04
CA LEU A 287 -24.75 9.55 12.82
C LEU A 287 -24.34 10.74 11.92
N ASN A 288 -23.48 10.50 10.92
CA ASN A 288 -23.04 11.51 9.96
C ASN A 288 -24.20 11.96 9.08
N ARG A 289 -25.02 11.04 8.56
CA ARG A 289 -26.25 11.40 7.83
C ARG A 289 -27.18 12.26 8.68
N ARG A 290 -27.39 11.90 9.96
CA ARG A 290 -28.19 12.70 10.90
C ARG A 290 -27.59 14.09 11.14
N ARG A 291 -26.26 14.20 11.22
CA ARG A 291 -25.57 15.51 11.35
C ARG A 291 -25.73 16.35 10.10
N GLU A 292 -25.53 15.77 8.91
CA GLU A 292 -25.71 16.46 7.64
C GLU A 292 -27.16 16.92 7.43
N GLU A 293 -28.14 16.08 7.80
CA GLU A 293 -29.56 16.46 7.79
C GLU A 293 -29.86 17.59 8.79
N ALA A 294 -29.26 17.57 9.98
CA ALA A 294 -29.41 18.63 10.97
C ALA A 294 -28.75 19.95 10.52
N GLU A 295 -27.57 19.89 9.90
CA GLU A 295 -26.90 21.05 9.32
C GLU A 295 -27.72 21.64 8.17
N ARG A 296 -28.23 20.81 7.24
CA ARG A 296 -29.13 21.28 6.16
C ARG A 296 -30.37 21.98 6.71
N ARG A 297 -31.03 21.40 7.73
CA ARG A 297 -32.18 22.04 8.38
C ARG A 297 -31.80 23.36 9.07
N SER A 298 -30.63 23.43 9.70
CA SER A 298 -30.16 24.67 10.33
C SER A 298 -29.90 25.79 9.32
N VAL A 299 -29.42 25.45 8.11
CA VAL A 299 -29.21 26.40 7.02
C VAL A 299 -30.55 26.87 6.42
N GLU A 300 -31.52 25.97 6.22
CA GLU A 300 -32.88 26.34 5.78
C GLU A 300 -33.61 27.25 6.78
N VAL A 301 -33.37 27.10 8.08
CA VAL A 301 -33.99 27.94 9.12
C VAL A 301 -33.31 29.31 9.24
N VAL A 302 -32.05 29.43 8.79
CA VAL A 302 -31.26 30.68 8.87
C VAL A 302 -31.38 31.54 7.62
N GLU A 303 -31.86 31.04 6.48
CA GLU A 303 -32.36 31.92 5.42
C GLU A 303 -33.66 32.58 5.92
N PRO A 304 -33.64 33.86 6.33
CA PRO A 304 -34.88 34.49 6.72
C PRO A 304 -35.69 34.68 5.45
N VAL A 305 -37.01 34.54 5.60
CA VAL A 305 -38.05 35.02 4.70
C VAL A 305 -37.79 36.47 4.32
N GLY A 306 -36.87 36.70 3.37
CA GLY A 306 -36.47 38.00 2.83
C GLY A 306 -37.29 38.38 1.60
N GLY A 307 -38.42 37.71 1.38
CA GLY A 307 -39.29 37.94 0.23
C GLY A 307 -40.42 38.95 0.45
N SER A 308 -40.68 39.40 1.68
CA SER A 308 -41.85 40.26 1.95
C SER A 308 -41.60 41.77 1.87
N GLY A 309 -40.33 42.19 1.70
CA GLY A 309 -39.94 43.60 1.59
C GLY A 309 -39.94 44.15 0.16
N GLN A 310 -39.51 43.36 -0.82
CA GLN A 310 -39.37 43.82 -2.21
C GLN A 310 -40.70 43.83 -3.00
N GLU A 311 -41.70 43.03 -2.61
CA GLU A 311 -43.03 43.09 -3.24
C GLU A 311 -43.81 44.35 -2.85
N ARG A 312 -43.64 44.85 -1.61
CA ARG A 312 -44.30 46.08 -1.14
C ARG A 312 -43.71 47.36 -1.74
N GLU A 313 -42.44 47.34 -2.17
CA GLU A 313 -41.84 48.48 -2.88
C GLU A 313 -42.23 48.53 -4.36
N ARG A 314 -42.50 47.38 -5.00
CA ARG A 314 -42.98 47.33 -6.39
C ARG A 314 -44.43 47.80 -6.53
N GLU A 315 -45.30 47.53 -5.54
CA GLU A 315 -46.66 48.08 -5.53
C GLU A 315 -46.69 49.60 -5.31
N ARG A 316 -45.69 50.17 -4.61
CA ARG A 316 -45.57 51.64 -4.43
C ARG A 316 -45.03 52.37 -5.66
N GLN A 317 -44.32 51.69 -6.55
CA GLN A 317 -43.75 52.28 -7.77
C GLN A 317 -44.65 52.14 -9.01
N GLY A 318 -45.78 51.42 -8.90
CA GLY A 318 -46.80 51.31 -9.96
C GLY A 318 -47.98 52.28 -9.85
N LEU A 319 -47.96 53.21 -8.89
CA LEU A 319 -49.00 54.22 -8.65
C LEU A 319 -48.40 55.63 -8.71
N ILE A 320 -47.85 56.01 -9.86
CA ILE A 320 -47.64 57.41 -10.28
C ILE A 320 -47.91 57.50 -11.78
#